data_AF-A0A6I9X6C1-F1
#
_entry.id   AF-A0A6I9X6C1-F1
#
_cell.length_a   1.000
_cell.length_b   1.000
_cell.length_c   1.000
_cell.angle_alpha   90.00
_cell.angle_beta   90.00
_cell.angle_gamma   90.00
#
_symmetry.space_group_name_H-M   'P 1'
#
loop_
_entity.id
_entity.type
_entity.pdbx_description
1 polymer ?
#
loop_
_entity_poly.entity_id
_entity_poly.type
_entity_poly.pdbx_seq_one_letter_code
_entity_poly.pdbx_strand_id
1 'polypeptide(L)'
;MAADSKHMHLDNAKFSVNLDVKHFSPEELKVKVSGNVIEVQGKHEERQDEHGFIAREFNRKYRIPADVDPLTITSSLSSDGVLTVNGPRKLKEVPERSIPVTREATSALLPGPRK
;
A
#
# COMPACT_ATOMS: atom_id res chain seq x y z
N MET A 1 -11.10 -11.18 7.37
CA MET A 1 -10.15 -10.60 6.39
C MET A 1 -9.74 -9.23 6.90
N ALA A 2 -8.65 -9.16 7.66
CA ALA A 2 -8.09 -7.89 8.11
C ALA A 2 -7.10 -7.44 7.04
N ALA A 3 -7.29 -6.23 6.50
CA ALA A 3 -6.28 -5.58 5.70
C ALA A 3 -5.13 -5.19 6.64
N ASP A 4 -3.96 -5.79 6.43
CA ASP A 4 -2.70 -5.40 7.08
C ASP A 4 -2.32 -4.01 6.55
N SER A 5 -2.89 -2.96 7.16
CA SER A 5 -2.76 -1.55 6.78
C SER A 5 -1.48 -0.88 7.30
N LYS A 6 -0.39 -1.64 7.46
CA LYS A 6 0.93 -1.08 7.77
C LYS A 6 1.82 -1.38 6.55
N HIS A 7 2.48 -0.34 6.02
CA HIS A 7 3.39 -0.32 4.84
C HIS A 7 2.87 0.34 3.54
N MET A 8 1.78 1.10 3.56
CA MET A 8 1.50 2.09 2.49
C MET A 8 1.60 3.49 3.06
N HIS A 9 2.68 4.18 2.71
CA HIS A 9 2.82 5.61 2.98
C HIS A 9 2.27 6.37 1.77
N LEU A 10 1.27 7.19 2.02
CA LEU A 10 0.63 8.01 1.01
C LEU A 10 1.03 9.48 1.23
N ASP A 11 2.27 9.81 0.87
CA ASP A 11 2.65 11.21 0.73
C ASP A 11 1.95 11.77 -0.50
N ASN A 12 1.42 13.00 -0.43
CA ASN A 12 0.49 13.54 -1.44
C ASN A 12 0.93 13.37 -2.92
N ALA A 13 2.23 13.21 -3.21
CA ALA A 13 2.75 13.03 -4.56
C ALA A 13 3.16 11.59 -4.96
N LYS A 14 3.19 10.60 -4.05
CA LYS A 14 3.85 9.31 -4.32
C LYS A 14 3.15 8.13 -3.67
N PHE A 15 3.09 7.02 -4.39
CA PHE A 15 2.73 5.71 -3.87
C PHE A 15 4.01 4.94 -3.56
N SER A 16 4.08 4.29 -2.39
CA SER A 16 5.21 3.45 -2.00
C SER A 16 4.76 2.25 -1.16
N VAL A 17 5.39 1.11 -1.42
CA VAL A 17 5.31 -0.12 -0.63
C VAL A 17 6.72 -0.54 -0.25
N ASN A 18 6.92 -0.85 1.04
CA ASN A 18 8.22 -1.21 1.59
C ASN A 18 8.14 -2.61 2.22
N LEU A 19 9.13 -3.47 1.93
CA LEU A 19 9.17 -4.86 2.37
C LEU A 19 10.54 -5.20 2.94
N ASP A 20 10.60 -5.71 4.17
CA ASP A 20 11.80 -6.34 4.71
C ASP A 20 12.01 -7.69 4.01
N VAL A 21 13.10 -7.80 3.26
CA VAL A 21 13.50 -8.97 2.47
C VAL A 21 14.95 -9.36 2.75
N LYS A 22 15.51 -8.98 3.91
CA LYS A 22 16.92 -9.22 4.28
C LYS A 22 17.39 -10.69 4.25
N HIS A 23 16.46 -11.64 4.21
CA HIS A 23 16.75 -13.07 4.12
C HIS A 23 16.80 -13.60 2.68
N PHE A 24 16.68 -12.72 1.68
CA PHE A 24 16.73 -13.05 0.26
C PHE A 24 17.80 -12.22 -0.42
N SER A 25 18.55 -12.82 -1.33
CA SER A 25 19.44 -12.06 -2.22
C SER A 25 18.65 -11.40 -3.36
N PRO A 26 19.20 -10.36 -4.02
CA PRO A 26 18.51 -9.67 -5.11
C PRO A 26 18.06 -10.62 -6.23
N GLU A 27 18.86 -11.63 -6.56
CA GLU A 27 18.54 -12.63 -7.59
C GLU A 27 17.41 -13.61 -7.22
N GLU A 28 17.09 -13.73 -5.92
CA GLU A 28 15.99 -14.55 -5.42
C GLU A 28 14.64 -13.80 -5.41
N LEU A 29 14.68 -12.50 -5.69
CA LEU A 29 13.53 -11.61 -5.69
C LEU A 29 13.03 -11.35 -7.11
N LYS A 30 11.71 -11.30 -7.26
CA LYS A 30 11.05 -10.97 -8.52
C LYS A 30 9.91 -10.00 -8.28
N VAL A 31 9.98 -8.85 -8.95
CA VAL A 31 8.91 -7.85 -8.97
C VAL A 31 8.26 -7.86 -10.35
N LYS A 32 6.94 -7.95 -10.39
CA LYS A 32 6.14 -7.87 -11.63
C LYS A 32 5.02 -6.87 -11.46
N VAL A 33 4.71 -6.17 -12.55
CA VAL A 33 3.49 -5.37 -12.67
C VAL A 33 2.60 -6.04 -13.71
N SER A 34 1.34 -6.28 -13.38
CA SER A 34 0.36 -6.90 -14.27
C SER A 34 -0.98 -6.19 -14.12
N GLY A 35 -1.32 -5.37 -15.13
CA GLY A 35 -2.46 -4.47 -15.06
C GLY A 35 -2.32 -3.47 -13.91
N ASN A 36 -3.18 -3.57 -12.91
CA ASN A 36 -3.19 -2.73 -11.71
C ASN A 36 -2.68 -3.45 -10.46
N VAL A 37 -1.91 -4.53 -10.61
CA VAL A 37 -1.36 -5.29 -9.47
C VAL A 37 0.15 -5.36 -9.59
N ILE A 38 0.83 -5.08 -8.47
CA ILE A 38 2.24 -5.39 -8.24
C ILE A 38 2.30 -6.72 -7.53
N GLU A 39 3.10 -7.65 -8.06
CA GLU A 39 3.40 -8.92 -7.43
C GLU A 39 4.89 -8.95 -7.07
N VAL A 40 5.19 -9.23 -5.81
CA VAL A 40 6.55 -9.42 -5.29
C VAL A 40 6.68 -10.86 -4.83
N GLN A 41 7.64 -11.58 -5.41
CA GLN A 41 7.96 -12.95 -5.08
C GLN A 41 9.40 -13.00 -4.54
N GLY A 42 9.62 -13.81 -3.53
CA GLY A 42 10.96 -14.15 -3.06
C GLY A 42 11.03 -15.66 -2.85
N LYS A 43 12.04 -16.32 -3.44
CA LYS A 43 12.24 -17.76 -3.29
C LYS A 43 13.70 -18.04 -2.99
N HIS A 44 13.97 -18.45 -1.76
CA HIS A 44 15.24 -18.97 -1.31
C HIS A 44 15.12 -20.50 -1.28
N GLU A 45 15.82 -21.16 -2.19
CA GLU A 45 15.85 -22.63 -2.22
C GLU A 45 16.56 -23.18 -0.98
N GLU A 46 16.36 -24.47 -0.72
CA GLU A 46 16.95 -25.14 0.42
C GLU A 46 18.47 -25.00 0.39
N ARG A 47 19.02 -24.23 1.33
CA ARG A 47 20.46 -24.11 1.55
C ARG A 47 20.82 -24.58 2.94
N GLN A 48 21.98 -25.20 3.03
CA GLN A 48 22.55 -25.62 4.30
C GLN A 48 23.05 -24.37 5.06
N ASP A 49 22.64 -24.22 6.31
CA ASP A 49 23.13 -23.20 7.24
C ASP A 49 23.82 -23.86 8.45
N GLU A 50 24.23 -23.05 9.44
CA GLU A 50 24.91 -23.55 10.65
C GLU A 50 24.07 -24.54 11.48
N HIS A 51 22.75 -24.59 11.29
CA HIS A 51 21.82 -25.35 12.13
C HIS A 51 20.96 -26.37 11.37
N GLY A 52 21.15 -26.52 10.05
CA GLY A 52 20.43 -27.48 9.23
C GLY A 52 20.22 -26.98 7.81
N PHE A 53 19.00 -27.13 7.31
CA PHE A 53 18.59 -26.64 6.00
C PHE A 53 17.48 -25.61 6.17
N ILE A 54 17.58 -24.51 5.42
CA ILE A 54 16.55 -23.49 5.40
C ILE A 54 16.10 -23.24 3.96
N ALA A 55 14.78 -23.25 3.78
CA ALA A 55 14.10 -22.75 2.59
C ALA A 55 13.10 -21.65 3.01
N ARG A 56 12.95 -20.61 2.19
CA ARG A 56 11.98 -19.53 2.43
C ARG A 56 11.31 -19.15 1.11
N GLU A 57 10.00 -18.94 1.15
CA GLU A 57 9.25 -18.46 -0.02
C GLU A 57 8.16 -17.48 0.42
N PHE A 58 7.95 -16.43 -0.37
CA PHE A 58 6.79 -15.55 -0.21
C PHE A 58 6.24 -15.07 -1.56
N ASN A 59 4.95 -14.75 -1.56
CA ASN A 59 4.26 -14.05 -2.64
C ASN A 59 3.37 -12.98 -2.04
N ARG A 60 3.61 -11.71 -2.37
CA ARG A 60 2.80 -10.57 -1.92
C ARG A 60 2.26 -9.81 -3.11
N LYS A 61 1.00 -9.38 -3.03
CA LYS A 61 0.32 -8.64 -4.09
C LYS A 61 -0.24 -7.33 -3.56
N TYR A 62 0.01 -6.26 -4.30
CA TYR A 62 -0.43 -4.90 -3.97
C TYR A 62 -1.24 -4.33 -5.12
N ARG A 63 -2.39 -3.73 -4.82
CA ARG A 63 -3.16 -3.01 -5.83
C ARG A 63 -2.55 -1.64 -6.04
N ILE A 64 -2.34 -1.30 -7.30
CA ILE A 64 -1.91 0.01 -7.76
C ILE A 64 -3.13 0.94 -7.68
N PRO A 65 -3.04 2.06 -6.95
CA PRO A 65 -4.09 3.09 -6.95
C PRO A 65 -4.40 3.60 -8.35
N ALA A 66 -5.64 3.99 -8.62
CA ALA A 66 -6.09 4.42 -9.95
C ALA A 66 -5.38 5.70 -10.48
N ASP A 67 -4.76 6.45 -9.58
CA ASP A 67 -4.01 7.67 -9.86
C ASP A 67 -2.50 7.43 -9.98
N VAL A 68 -2.03 6.18 -9.93
CA VAL A 68 -0.65 5.81 -10.23
C VAL A 68 -0.59 5.18 -11.60
N ASP A 69 0.36 5.61 -12.43
CA ASP A 69 0.59 5.03 -13.74
C ASP A 69 1.45 3.76 -13.60
N PRO A 70 0.95 2.56 -13.95
CA PRO A 70 1.69 1.32 -13.77
C PRO A 70 3.04 1.29 -14.51
N LEU A 71 3.18 2.04 -15.61
CA LEU A 71 4.41 2.11 -16.41
C LEU A 71 5.51 2.93 -15.72
N THR A 72 5.14 3.76 -14.74
CA THR A 72 6.07 4.62 -14.00
C THR A 72 6.57 3.99 -12.69
N ILE A 73 6.10 2.76 -12.39
CA ILE A 73 6.50 2.05 -11.18
C ILE A 73 7.94 1.59 -11.31
N THR A 74 8.71 1.82 -10.26
CA THR A 74 10.10 1.40 -10.13
C THR A 74 10.31 0.68 -8.80
N SER A 75 11.42 -0.06 -8.70
CA SER A 75 11.80 -0.74 -7.46
C SER A 75 13.28 -0.55 -7.17
N SER A 76 13.63 -0.49 -5.88
CA SER A 76 15.01 -0.45 -5.40
C SER A 76 15.14 -1.28 -4.13
N LEU A 77 16.28 -1.95 -3.96
CA LEU A 77 16.63 -2.67 -2.73
C LEU A 77 17.75 -1.93 -2.02
N SER A 78 17.54 -1.58 -0.76
CA SER A 78 18.55 -0.94 0.08
C SER A 78 19.52 -1.95 0.69
N SER A 79 20.68 -1.47 1.14
CA SER A 79 21.74 -2.30 1.73
C SER A 79 21.33 -2.96 3.06
N ASP A 80 20.34 -2.41 3.76
CA ASP A 80 19.75 -2.99 4.97
C ASP A 80 18.62 -4.01 4.69
N GLY A 81 18.39 -4.35 3.41
CA GLY A 81 17.48 -5.42 3.01
C GLY A 81 16.02 -4.99 2.87
N VAL A 82 15.74 -3.70 2.62
CA VAL A 82 14.38 -3.20 2.40
C VAL A 82 14.12 -2.99 0.91
N LEU A 83 13.22 -3.79 0.34
CA LEU A 83 12.72 -3.59 -1.01
C LEU A 83 11.64 -2.51 -0.99
N THR A 84 11.85 -1.45 -1.76
CA THR A 84 10.89 -0.37 -1.97
C THR A 84 10.36 -0.43 -3.39
N VAL A 85 9.04 -0.54 -3.57
CA VAL A 85 8.36 -0.42 -4.86
C VAL A 85 7.52 0.84 -4.85
N ASN A 86 7.72 1.73 -5.82
CA ASN A 86 7.11 3.06 -5.77
C ASN A 86 6.81 3.65 -7.14
N GLY A 87 5.94 4.66 -7.17
CA GLY A 87 5.60 5.40 -8.38
C GLY A 87 4.95 6.75 -8.09
N PRO A 88 5.08 7.73 -9.01
CA PRO A 88 4.43 9.04 -8.88
C PRO A 88 2.91 8.91 -8.95
N ARG A 89 2.21 9.73 -8.17
CA ARG A 89 0.75 9.87 -8.23
C ARG A 89 0.39 11.07 -9.09
N LYS A 90 -0.57 10.89 -10.01
CA LYS A 90 -1.23 11.98 -10.73
C LYS A 90 -2.18 12.66 -9.74
N LEU A 91 -1.71 13.71 -9.09
CA LEU A 91 -2.56 14.60 -8.30
C LEU A 91 -3.64 15.16 -9.23
N LYS A 92 -4.90 14.78 -8.99
CA LYS A 92 -6.01 15.53 -9.57
C LYS A 92 -6.08 16.84 -8.80
N GLU A 93 -5.99 17.97 -9.51
CA GLU A 93 -6.38 19.26 -8.95
C GLU A 93 -7.85 19.12 -8.51
N VAL A 94 -8.06 19.00 -7.20
CA VAL A 94 -9.43 19.00 -6.66
C VAL A 94 -9.85 20.46 -6.63
N PRO A 95 -10.86 20.87 -7.40
CA PRO A 95 -11.35 22.24 -7.33
C PRO A 95 -11.79 22.53 -5.90
N GLU A 96 -11.37 23.67 -5.37
CA GLU A 96 -11.79 24.15 -4.06
C GLU A 96 -13.32 24.22 -4.03
N ARG A 97 -13.93 23.57 -3.04
CA ARG A 97 -15.38 23.65 -2.79
C ARG A 97 -15.64 24.03 -1.35
N SER A 98 -16.48 25.02 -1.13
CA SER A 98 -17.01 25.33 0.19
C SER A 98 -18.06 24.27 0.57
N ILE A 99 -17.92 23.72 1.78
CA ILE A 99 -18.91 22.80 2.35
C ILE A 99 -19.72 23.59 3.38
N PRO A 100 -21.03 23.82 3.16
CA PRO A 100 -21.85 24.56 4.11
C PRO A 100 -22.04 23.74 5.39
N VAL A 101 -21.72 24.35 6.54
CA VAL A 101 -21.99 23.76 7.84
C VAL A 101 -23.46 23.99 8.18
N THR A 102 -24.26 22.93 8.18
CA THR A 102 -25.64 22.98 8.66
C THR A 102 -25.70 22.42 10.07
N ARG A 103 -26.38 23.13 10.98
CA ARG A 103 -26.71 22.61 12.30
C ARG A 103 -27.94 21.72 12.15
N GLU A 104 -27.82 20.44 12.49
CA GLU A 104 -28.99 19.59 12.65
C GLU A 104 -29.85 20.17 13.78
N ALA A 105 -31.06 20.62 13.43
CA ALA A 105 -32.03 21.01 14.43
C ALA A 105 -32.52 19.74 15.12
N THR A 106 -32.12 19.53 16.37
CA THR A 106 -32.79 18.57 17.25
C THR A 106 -34.25 18.99 17.34
N SER A 107 -35.14 18.22 16.69
CA SER A 107 -36.57 18.41 16.77
C SER A 107 -37.04 18.06 18.19
N ALA A 108 -37.02 19.06 19.07
CA ALA A 108 -37.74 18.99 20.33
C ALA A 108 -39.22 19.29 20.04
N LEU A 109 -40.02 18.23 20.13
CA LEU A 109 -41.48 18.18 20.10
C LEU A 109 -42.13 19.48 20.59
N LEU A 110 -42.98 20.07 19.75
CA LEU A 110 -43.90 21.14 20.16
C LEU A 110 -44.77 20.61 21.32
N PRO A 111 -44.85 21.29 22.48
CA PRO A 111 -45.87 20.97 23.46
C PRO A 111 -47.23 21.33 22.85
N GLY A 112 -48.07 20.32 22.66
CA GLY A 112 -49.43 20.48 22.12
C GLY A 112 -50.28 21.46 22.95
N PRO A 113 -51.32 22.04 22.36
CA PRO A 113 -52.11 23.07 23.02
C PRO A 113 -52.83 22.47 24.24
N ARG A 114 -52.69 23.10 25.41
CA ARG A 114 -53.53 22.81 26.57
C ARG A 114 -54.59 23.92 26.68
N LYS A 115 -55.82 23.51 26.37
CA LYS A 115 -57.17 24.06 26.67
C LYS A 115 -57.40 25.56 26.54
#